data_AF-A0A367ZZM7-F1
#
_entry.id   AF-A0A367ZZM7-F1
#
_cell.length_a   1.000
_cell.length_b   1.000
_cell.length_c   1.000
_cell.angle_alpha   90.00
_cell.angle_beta   90.00
_cell.angle_gamma   90.00
#
_symmetry.space_group_name_H-M   'P 1'
#
loop_
_entity.id
_entity.type
_entity.pdbx_description
1 polymer ?
#
loop_
_entity_poly.entity_id
_entity_poly.type
_entity_poly.pdbx_seq_one_letter_code
_entity_poly.pdbx_strand_id
1 'polypeptide(L)'
;MTKLTKIPALTYNGLLIHEKGEKLCLTDMWRAAGSNETQRPNDWLNQEGTKTFVEYLAENLNASKNGNEVIQTVRGGKNPGTLADSLDLREISLT
;
A
#
# COMPACT_ATOMS: atom_id res chain seq x y z
N MET A 1 -27.60 0.72 9.98
CA MET A 1 -27.20 -0.17 8.88
C MET A 1 -26.35 0.64 7.90
N THR A 2 -25.05 0.64 8.08
CA THR A 2 -24.12 1.40 7.23
C THR A 2 -23.93 0.62 5.92
N LYS A 3 -24.35 1.20 4.79
CA LYS A 3 -24.07 0.62 3.47
C LYS A 3 -22.56 0.49 3.32
N LEU A 4 -22.06 -0.74 3.20
CA LEU A 4 -20.72 -1.01 2.69
C LEU A 4 -20.69 -0.54 1.23
N THR A 5 -20.32 0.73 1.03
CA THR A 5 -20.01 1.26 -0.29
C THR A 5 -18.80 0.50 -0.79
N LYS A 6 -19.04 -0.44 -1.71
CA LYS A 6 -18.00 -1.14 -2.46
C LYS A 6 -17.16 -0.06 -3.15
N ILE A 7 -15.96 0.20 -2.63
CA ILE A 7 -15.00 1.12 -3.23
C ILE A 7 -14.76 0.62 -4.66
N PRO A 8 -14.88 1.48 -5.69
CA PRO A 8 -14.62 1.05 -7.06
C PRO A 8 -13.19 0.53 -7.10
N ALA A 9 -13.03 -0.68 -7.65
CA ALA A 9 -11.72 -1.29 -7.72
C ALA A 9 -10.78 -0.36 -8.50
N LEU A 10 -9.67 0.04 -7.86
CA LEU A 10 -8.73 0.98 -8.46
C LEU A 10 -8.17 0.35 -9.73
N THR A 11 -8.24 1.07 -10.85
CA THR A 11 -7.64 0.64 -12.11
C THR A 11 -6.65 1.69 -12.58
N TYR A 12 -5.50 1.23 -13.09
CA TYR A 12 -4.46 2.08 -13.66
C TYR A 12 -3.94 1.43 -14.93
N ASN A 13 -3.87 2.19 -16.03
CA ASN A 13 -3.52 1.67 -17.35
C ASN A 13 -4.32 0.41 -17.77
N GLY A 14 -5.60 0.34 -17.37
CA GLY A 14 -6.47 -0.82 -17.65
C GLY A 14 -6.18 -2.06 -16.80
N LEU A 15 -5.22 -1.99 -15.87
CA LEU A 15 -4.88 -3.06 -14.94
C LEU A 15 -5.53 -2.81 -13.58
N LEU A 16 -6.07 -3.89 -13.02
CA LEU A 16 -6.69 -3.88 -11.70
C LEU A 16 -5.62 -3.80 -10.60
N ILE A 17 -5.79 -2.87 -9.68
CA ILE A 17 -5.01 -2.78 -8.45
C ILE A 17 -5.87 -3.39 -7.34
N HIS A 18 -5.41 -4.50 -6.78
CA HIS A 18 -6.17 -5.17 -5.73
C HIS A 18 -6.12 -4.41 -4.42
N GLU A 19 -7.27 -4.36 -3.75
CA GLU A 19 -7.42 -3.89 -2.38
C GLU A 19 -7.63 -5.07 -1.44
N LYS A 20 -7.09 -4.97 -0.22
CA LYS A 20 -7.29 -5.92 0.86
C LYS A 20 -7.67 -5.17 2.13
N GLY A 21 -8.97 -5.05 2.37
CA GLY A 21 -9.49 -4.21 3.46
C GLY A 21 -9.20 -2.75 3.14
N GLU A 22 -8.52 -2.06 4.05
CA GLU A 22 -8.09 -0.66 3.88
C GLU A 22 -6.71 -0.55 3.24
N LYS A 23 -6.19 -1.59 2.57
CA LYS A 23 -4.84 -1.58 1.98
C LYS A 23 -4.83 -1.76 0.47
N LEU A 24 -3.93 -1.08 -0.22
CA LEU A 24 -3.67 -1.16 -1.66
C LEU A 24 -2.43 -2.01 -1.97
N CYS A 25 -2.48 -2.81 -3.03
CA CYS A 25 -1.37 -3.63 -3.48
C CYS A 25 -0.35 -2.82 -4.32
N LEU A 26 0.77 -2.43 -3.71
CA LEU A 26 1.88 -1.75 -4.39
C LEU A 26 2.52 -2.60 -5.49
N THR A 27 2.46 -3.93 -5.38
CA THR A 27 2.95 -4.82 -6.43
C THR A 27 2.09 -4.74 -7.69
N ASP A 28 0.78 -4.61 -7.55
CA ASP A 28 -0.11 -4.42 -8.71
C ASP A 28 0.03 -3.02 -9.30
N MET A 29 0.24 -1.99 -8.46
CA MET A 29 0.59 -0.65 -8.94
C MET A 29 1.89 -0.66 -9.75
N TRP A 30 2.94 -1.31 -9.24
CA TRP A 30 4.21 -1.46 -9.94
C TRP A 30 4.04 -2.17 -11.29
N ARG A 31 3.25 -3.25 -11.33
CA ARG A 31 2.92 -3.95 -12.58
C ARG A 31 2.17 -3.04 -13.56
N ALA A 32 1.17 -2.32 -13.05
CA ALA A 32 0.35 -1.40 -13.84
C ALA A 32 1.15 -0.20 -14.39
N ALA A 33 2.21 0.21 -13.68
CA ALA A 33 3.15 1.26 -14.08
C ALA A 33 4.25 0.79 -15.05
N GLY A 34 4.22 -0.48 -15.49
CA GLY A 34 5.17 -0.99 -16.48
C GLY A 34 6.33 -1.81 -15.91
N SER A 35 6.30 -2.15 -14.62
CA SER A 35 7.20 -3.14 -14.01
C SER A 35 8.70 -2.82 -14.09
N ASN A 36 9.12 -1.55 -13.97
CA ASN A 36 10.55 -1.20 -13.97
C ASN A 36 11.28 -1.92 -12.82
N GLU A 37 12.29 -2.73 -13.13
CA GLU A 37 13.00 -3.57 -12.15
C GLU A 37 13.64 -2.77 -11.02
N THR A 38 14.11 -1.55 -11.31
CA THR A 38 14.73 -0.66 -10.32
C THR A 38 13.74 -0.08 -9.30
N GLN A 39 12.43 -0.22 -9.55
CA GLN A 39 11.34 0.34 -8.76
C GLN A 39 10.47 -0.74 -8.11
N ARG A 40 10.98 -1.98 -8.02
CA ARG A 40 10.22 -3.07 -7.41
C ARG A 40 9.96 -2.76 -5.93
N PRO A 41 8.70 -2.83 -5.45
CA PRO A 41 8.37 -2.42 -4.08
C PRO A 41 9.18 -3.14 -2.99
N ASN A 42 9.44 -4.44 -3.16
CA ASN A 42 10.23 -5.21 -2.21
C ASN A 42 11.68 -4.72 -2.11
N ASP A 43 12.27 -4.24 -3.21
CA ASP A 43 13.67 -3.79 -3.22
C ASP A 43 13.80 -2.42 -2.57
N TRP A 44 12.86 -1.52 -2.83
CA TRP A 44 12.74 -0.24 -2.14
C TRP A 44 12.54 -0.41 -0.62
N LEU A 45 11.67 -1.33 -0.20
CA LEU A 45 11.44 -1.63 1.22
C LEU A 45 12.64 -2.27 1.93
N ASN A 46 13.55 -2.88 1.18
CA ASN A 46 14.76 -3.46 1.76
C ASN A 46 15.84 -2.40 2.04
N GLN A 47 15.72 -1.18 1.50
CA GLN A 47 16.64 -0.08 1.76
C GLN A 47 16.51 0.41 3.21
N GLU A 48 17.64 0.66 3.86
CA GLU A 48 17.70 1.07 5.27
C GLU A 48 16.93 2.38 5.52
N GLY A 49 17.15 3.40 4.67
CA GLY A 49 16.44 4.68 4.78
C GLY A 49 14.92 4.54 4.66
N THR A 50 14.42 3.63 3.82
CA THR A 50 12.99 3.36 3.69
C THR A 50 12.43 2.74 4.96
N LYS A 51 13.15 1.82 5.60
CA LYS A 51 12.71 1.20 6.87
C LYS A 51 12.57 2.26 7.96
N THR A 52 13.60 3.11 8.11
CA THR A 52 13.55 4.23 9.08
C THR A 52 12.40 5.19 8.80
N PHE A 53 12.13 5.49 7.53
CA PHE A 53 10.99 6.32 7.16
C PHE A 53 9.65 5.68 7.50
N VAL A 54 9.46 4.39 7.20
CA VAL A 54 8.24 3.64 7.52
C VAL A 54 8.02 3.53 9.03
N GLU A 55 9.09 3.31 9.80
CA GLU A 55 9.06 3.32 11.27
C GLU A 55 8.62 4.69 11.80
N TYR A 56 9.23 5.77 11.33
CA TYR A 56 8.85 7.14 11.68
C TYR A 56 7.36 7.41 11.36
N LEU A 57 6.90 7.00 10.18
CA LEU A 57 5.49 7.12 9.81
C LEU A 57 4.58 6.32 10.74
N ALA A 58 4.95 5.10 11.10
CA ALA A 58 4.16 4.26 12.00
C ALA A 58 4.01 4.88 13.41
N GLU A 59 5.05 5.55 13.90
CA GLU A 59 5.06 6.27 15.17
C GLU A 59 4.19 7.54 15.13
N ASN A 60 4.22 8.28 14.01
CA ASN A 60 3.60 9.60 13.92
C ASN A 60 2.15 9.57 13.40
N LEU A 61 1.76 8.58 12.60
CA LEU A 61 0.42 8.50 11.99
C LEU A 61 -0.63 7.81 12.86
N ASN A 62 -0.35 7.52 14.14
CA ASN A 62 -1.18 6.64 14.99
C ASN A 62 -1.48 5.25 14.37
N ALA A 63 -0.84 4.86 13.27
CA ALA A 63 -1.03 3.56 12.63
C ALA A 63 -0.75 2.40 13.61
N SER A 64 0.25 2.59 14.48
CA SER A 64 0.57 1.65 15.56
C SER A 64 -0.52 1.51 16.63
N LYS A 65 -1.43 2.48 16.83
CA LYS A 65 -2.46 2.41 17.88
C LYS A 65 -3.60 1.45 17.56
N ASN A 66 -3.81 1.15 16.27
CA ASN A 66 -4.83 0.20 15.81
C ASN A 66 -4.25 -1.19 15.51
N GLY A 67 -2.95 -1.42 15.72
CA GLY A 67 -2.26 -2.67 15.37
C GLY A 67 -2.10 -2.89 13.86
N ASN A 68 -2.25 -1.84 13.05
CA ASN A 68 -2.11 -1.91 11.60
C ASN A 68 -0.72 -1.44 11.18
N GLU A 69 0.06 -2.30 10.51
CA GLU A 69 1.31 -1.90 9.86
C GLU A 69 1.01 -0.93 8.70
N VAL A 70 1.75 0.18 8.61
CA VAL A 70 1.65 1.15 7.50
C VAL A 70 1.90 0.47 6.15
N ILE A 71 2.90 -0.42 6.11
CA ILE A 71 3.21 -1.26 4.96
C ILE A 71 3.37 -2.71 5.43
N GLN A 72 2.67 -3.62 4.77
CA GLN A 72 2.71 -5.06 5.05
C GLN A 72 3.26 -5.81 3.84
N THR A 73 4.19 -6.75 4.06
CA THR A 73 4.63 -7.69 3.02
C THR A 73 4.00 -9.06 3.22
N VAL A 74 3.23 -9.53 2.25
CA VAL A 74 2.62 -10.86 2.25
C VAL A 74 3.42 -11.80 1.35
N ARG A 75 4.01 -12.84 1.94
CA ARG A 75 4.78 -13.88 1.23
C ARG A 75 3.95 -15.18 1.14
N GLY A 76 3.78 -15.72 -0.07
CA GLY A 76 3.02 -16.95 -0.31
C GLY A 76 1.49 -16.80 -0.21
N GLY A 77 0.76 -17.89 -0.49
CA GLY A 77 -0.72 -17.91 -0.48
C GLY A 77 -1.36 -17.37 -1.76
N LYS A 78 -2.68 -17.09 -1.72
CA LYS A 78 -3.46 -16.72 -2.91
C LYS A 78 -3.13 -15.34 -3.48
N ASN A 79 -2.71 -14.38 -2.64
CA ASN A 79 -2.46 -12.99 -3.02
C ASN A 79 -1.16 -12.46 -2.39
N PRO A 80 0.03 -12.85 -2.89
CA PRO A 80 1.30 -12.32 -2.43
C PRO A 80 1.54 -10.90 -2.94
N GLY A 81 2.22 -10.06 -2.16
CA GLY A 81 2.54 -8.69 -2.55
C GLY A 81 2.85 -7.77 -1.38
N THR A 82 3.26 -6.56 -1.71
CA THR A 82 3.43 -5.45 -0.75
C THR A 82 2.13 -4.65 -0.71
N LEU A 83 1.59 -4.46 0.49
CA LEU A 83 0.34 -3.76 0.74
C LEU A 83 0.62 -2.48 1.54
N ALA A 84 0.07 -1.34 1.12
CA ALA A 84 0.14 -0.07 1.85
C ALA A 84 -1.24 0.37 2.31
N ASP A 85 -1.32 1.08 3.43
CA ASP A 85 -2.59 1.66 3.88
C ASP A 85 -3.17 2.65 2.85
N SER A 86 -4.43 2.45 2.49
CA SER A 86 -5.18 3.20 1.47
C SER A 86 -5.78 4.48 2.03
N LEU A 87 -5.93 4.56 3.37
CA LEU A 87 -6.62 5.66 4.04
C LEU A 87 -5.85 6.99 4.04
N ASP A 88 -4.58 7.01 3.64
CA ASP A 88 -3.70 8.19 3.81
C ASP A 88 -3.48 9.03 2.53
N LEU A 89 -4.01 8.61 1.37
CA LEU A 89 -3.80 9.33 0.10
C LEU A 89 -4.83 10.43 -0.19
N ARG A 90 -5.76 10.70 0.74
CA ARG A 90 -6.80 11.74 0.55
C ARG A 90 -6.49 13.08 1.21
N GLU A 91 -5.51 13.15 2.11
CA GLU A 91 -5.17 14.36 2.87
C GLU A 91 -3.98 15.15 2.27
N ILE A 92 -3.21 14.57 1.34
CA ILE A 92 -1.99 15.20 0.79
C ILE A 92 -2.30 16.22 -0.35
N SER A 93 -3.57 16.41 -0.72
CA SER A 93 -3.96 17.32 -1.82
C SER A 93 -4.38 18.73 -1.38
N LEU A 94 -4.13 19.16 -0.14
CA LEU A 94 -4.60 20.46 0.37
C LEU A 94 -3.50 21.37 0.97
N THR A 95 -2.32 21.42 0.37
CA THR A 95 -1.37 22.52 0.64
C THR A 95 -0.66 22.91 -0.64
#